data_AF-A0A0Q5ZTM4-F1
#
_entry.id   AF-A0A0Q5ZTM4-F1
#
_cell.length_a   1.000
_cell.length_b   1.000
_cell.length_c   1.000
_cell.angle_alpha   90.00
_cell.angle_beta   90.00
_cell.angle_gamma   90.00
#
_symmetry.space_group_name_H-M   'P 1'
#
loop_
_entity.id
_entity.type
_entity.pdbx_description
1 polymer ?
#
loop_
_entity_poly.entity_id
_entity_poly.type
_entity_poly.pdbx_seq_one_letter_code
_entity_poly.pdbx_strand_id
1 'polypeptide(L)'
;MKTKLLIIALFCYILNYSQTTTKSFYVVQNTGSDITPTLISTNNDGSVNLSFTSSDLQTFFANKKIYKFEKAFNGTQSELLIRTFILTIENEIIDLNQFSNFTEIDFVEIIPEAIPLSYPNDIDIPNIGNDRALELV
;
A
#
# COMPACT_ATOMS: atom_id res chain seq x y z
N MET A 1 -6.58 -42.82 -22.86
CA MET A 1 -7.59 -41.85 -22.37
C MET A 1 -7.18 -41.15 -21.07
N LYS A 2 -6.70 -41.87 -20.04
CA LYS A 2 -6.36 -41.30 -18.72
C LYS A 2 -5.34 -40.14 -18.76
N THR A 3 -4.33 -40.21 -19.62
CA THR A 3 -3.29 -39.17 -19.74
C THR A 3 -3.81 -37.86 -20.34
N LYS A 4 -4.77 -37.91 -21.26
CA LYS A 4 -5.38 -36.70 -21.85
C LYS A 4 -6.29 -35.98 -20.86
N LEU A 5 -6.96 -36.73 -19.97
CA LEU A 5 -7.80 -36.18 -18.91
C LEU A 5 -6.96 -35.44 -17.84
N LEU A 6 -5.78 -35.99 -17.50
CA LEU A 6 -4.86 -35.38 -16.54
C LEU A 6 -4.29 -34.04 -17.05
N ILE A 7 -3.94 -33.96 -18.33
CA ILE A 7 -3.43 -32.71 -18.96
C ILE A 7 -4.50 -31.61 -18.94
N ILE A 8 -5.77 -31.97 -19.21
CA ILE A 8 -6.89 -31.02 -19.16
C ILE A 8 -7.12 -30.52 -17.72
N ALA A 9 -7.09 -31.42 -16.73
CA ALA A 9 -7.23 -31.04 -15.33
C ALA A 9 -6.10 -30.11 -14.84
N LEU A 10 -4.86 -30.37 -15.28
CA LEU A 10 -3.71 -29.53 -14.95
C LEU A 10 -3.81 -28.14 -15.61
N PHE A 11 -4.26 -28.07 -16.87
CA PHE A 11 -4.45 -26.81 -17.59
C PHE A 11 -5.56 -25.94 -16.96
N CYS A 12 -6.66 -26.55 -16.50
CA CYS A 12 -7.70 -25.85 -15.75
C CYS A 12 -7.22 -25.31 -14.40
N TYR A 13 -6.25 -25.98 -13.76
CA TYR A 13 -5.69 -25.51 -12.47
C TYR A 13 -4.86 -24.23 -12.64
N ILE A 14 -4.13 -24.10 -13.75
CA ILE A 14 -3.26 -22.93 -14.02
C ILE A 14 -4.10 -21.67 -14.31
N LEU A 15 -5.27 -21.81 -14.95
CA LEU A 15 -6.15 -20.69 -15.30
C LEU A 15 -6.86 -20.06 -14.09
N ASN A 16 -6.89 -20.72 -12.93
CA ASN A 16 -7.53 -20.20 -11.72
C ASN A 16 -6.59 -19.36 -10.84
N TYR A 17 -5.31 -19.22 -11.19
CA TYR A 17 -4.43 -18.24 -10.56
C TYR A 17 -4.69 -16.85 -11.14
N SER A 18 -5.83 -16.26 -10.80
CA SER A 18 -6.02 -14.82 -10.96
C SER A 18 -5.11 -14.12 -9.95
N GLN A 19 -4.05 -13.46 -10.43
CA GLN A 19 -3.25 -12.60 -9.55
C GLN A 19 -4.06 -11.36 -9.24
N THR A 20 -4.52 -11.24 -7.99
CA THR A 20 -5.00 -9.97 -7.48
C THR A 20 -3.85 -8.97 -7.55
N THR A 21 -4.02 -7.93 -8.36
CA THR A 21 -3.09 -6.81 -8.38
C THR A 21 -3.41 -5.90 -7.20
N THR A 22 -2.39 -5.46 -6.48
CA THR A 22 -2.54 -4.51 -5.38
C THR A 22 -1.67 -3.29 -5.64
N LYS A 23 -2.10 -2.12 -5.18
CA LYS A 23 -1.28 -0.90 -5.19
C LYS A 23 -1.03 -0.42 -3.77
N SER A 24 0.17 0.11 -3.55
CA SER A 24 0.56 0.66 -2.26
C SER A 24 0.80 2.15 -2.34
N PHE A 25 0.44 2.85 -1.27
CA PHE A 25 0.49 4.30 -1.17
C PHE A 25 1.07 4.71 0.18
N TYR A 26 1.80 5.81 0.20
CA TYR A 26 2.02 6.58 1.41
C TYR A 26 0.83 7.50 1.63
N VAL A 27 0.24 7.42 2.81
CA VAL A 27 -0.83 8.33 3.25
C VAL A 27 -0.25 9.15 4.38
N VAL A 28 -0.13 10.46 4.16
CA VAL A 28 0.42 11.39 5.15
C VAL A 28 -0.74 12.03 5.90
N GLN A 29 -0.74 11.84 7.21
CA GLN A 29 -1.72 12.43 8.11
C GLN A 29 -1.44 13.92 8.32
N ASN A 30 -2.49 14.74 8.37
CA ASN A 30 -2.40 16.15 8.71
C ASN A 30 -2.02 16.36 10.19
N THR A 31 -1.38 17.49 10.53
CA THR A 31 -0.92 17.76 11.90
C THR A 31 -2.12 17.98 12.82
N GLY A 32 -2.16 17.26 13.94
CA GLY A 32 -3.24 17.36 14.93
C GLY A 32 -4.50 16.54 14.59
N SER A 33 -4.55 15.89 13.44
CA SER A 33 -5.58 14.90 13.09
C SER A 33 -5.18 13.51 13.60
N ASP A 34 -6.05 12.52 13.43
CA ASP A 34 -5.73 11.11 13.64
C ASP A 34 -6.42 10.26 12.57
N ILE A 35 -5.64 9.49 11.82
CA ILE A 35 -6.14 8.51 10.85
C ILE A 35 -5.87 7.08 11.31
N THR A 36 -5.57 6.86 12.59
CA THR A 36 -5.34 5.53 13.13
C THR A 36 -6.70 4.80 13.27
N PRO A 37 -6.85 3.58 12.71
CA PRO A 37 -8.05 2.79 12.93
C PRO A 37 -8.19 2.44 14.41
N THR A 38 -9.40 2.53 14.95
CA THR A 38 -9.73 2.07 16.31
C THR A 38 -9.73 0.55 16.41
N LEU A 39 -10.01 -0.13 15.29
CA LEU A 39 -9.95 -1.58 15.18
C LEU A 39 -9.44 -1.98 13.80
N ILE A 40 -8.57 -2.98 13.79
CA ILE A 40 -8.11 -3.67 12.58
C ILE A 40 -8.44 -5.15 12.76
N SER A 41 -9.19 -5.73 11.83
CA SER A 41 -9.50 -7.17 11.82
C SER A 41 -9.15 -7.78 10.48
N THR A 42 -8.49 -8.93 10.48
CA THR A 42 -8.10 -9.63 9.25
C THR A 42 -9.21 -10.58 8.79
N ASN A 43 -9.52 -10.53 7.50
CA ASN A 43 -10.43 -11.45 6.82
C ASN A 43 -9.68 -12.72 6.37
N ASN A 44 -10.42 -13.77 6.04
CA ASN A 44 -9.85 -15.06 5.61
C ASN A 44 -9.05 -14.98 4.30
N ASP A 45 -9.28 -13.94 3.49
CA ASP A 45 -8.57 -13.71 2.23
C ASP A 45 -7.33 -12.81 2.38
N GLY A 46 -6.94 -12.49 3.62
CA GLY A 46 -5.79 -11.64 3.92
C GLY A 46 -6.07 -10.13 3.82
N SER A 47 -7.27 -9.72 3.41
CA SER A 47 -7.69 -8.32 3.52
C SER A 47 -7.94 -7.93 4.99
N VAL A 48 -7.97 -6.64 5.27
CA VAL A 48 -8.23 -6.06 6.60
C VAL A 48 -9.45 -5.16 6.55
N ASN A 49 -10.33 -5.31 7.54
CA ASN A 49 -11.38 -4.34 7.81
C ASN A 49 -10.82 -3.31 8.80
N LEU A 50 -11.08 -2.04 8.51
CA LEU A 50 -10.65 -0.91 9.33
C LEU A 50 -11.89 -0.24 9.93
N SER A 51 -11.85 0.02 11.23
CA SER A 51 -12.83 0.88 11.89
C SER A 51 -12.18 2.21 12.26
N PHE A 52 -12.85 3.33 11.98
CA PHE A 52 -12.34 4.67 12.26
C PHE A 52 -13.33 5.44 13.13
N THR A 53 -12.80 6.40 13.89
CA THR A 53 -13.63 7.38 14.61
C THR A 53 -14.26 8.38 13.63
N SER A 54 -13.55 8.75 12.56
CA SER A 54 -14.05 9.63 11.50
C SER A 54 -15.05 8.90 10.62
N SER A 55 -16.26 9.46 10.48
CA SER A 55 -17.32 8.91 9.62
C SER A 55 -16.94 8.87 8.15
N ASP A 56 -16.15 9.86 7.71
CA ASP A 56 -15.79 10.04 6.31
C ASP A 56 -14.75 8.99 5.91
N LEU A 57 -13.72 8.79 6.75
CA LEU A 57 -12.76 7.70 6.58
C LEU A 57 -13.45 6.34 6.68
N GLN A 58 -14.35 6.15 7.64
CA GLN A 58 -15.10 4.90 7.79
C GLN A 58 -15.86 4.55 6.51
N THR A 59 -16.55 5.53 5.92
CA THR A 59 -17.35 5.34 4.71
C THR A 59 -16.47 5.08 3.49
N PHE A 60 -15.34 5.80 3.38
CA PHE A 60 -14.39 5.62 2.28
C PHE A 60 -13.75 4.23 2.29
N PHE A 61 -13.26 3.78 3.44
CA PHE A 61 -12.57 2.50 3.56
C PHE A 61 -13.50 1.29 3.64
N ALA A 62 -14.77 1.45 4.06
CA ALA A 62 -15.72 0.33 4.12
C ALA A 62 -16.01 -0.32 2.76
N ASN A 63 -15.89 0.43 1.67
CA ASN A 63 -16.15 -0.06 0.32
C ASN A 63 -14.87 -0.50 -0.41
N LYS A 64 -13.75 -0.61 0.31
CA LYS A 64 -12.43 -0.83 -0.27
C LYS A 64 -11.81 -2.09 0.29
N LYS A 65 -11.23 -2.90 -0.59
CA LYS A 65 -10.52 -4.10 -0.16
C LYS A 65 -9.07 -3.78 0.20
N ILE A 66 -8.86 -3.48 1.49
CA ILE A 66 -7.55 -3.11 2.03
C ILE A 66 -6.77 -4.37 2.41
N TYR A 67 -5.49 -4.43 2.10
CA TYR A 67 -4.58 -5.51 2.54
C TYR A 67 -3.59 -5.03 3.60
N LYS A 68 -3.35 -3.72 3.69
CA LYS A 68 -2.41 -3.15 4.65
C LYS A 68 -2.80 -1.72 5.04
N PHE A 69 -2.76 -1.41 6.33
CA PHE A 69 -2.86 -0.05 6.86
C PHE A 69 -2.07 0.04 8.17
N GLU A 70 -0.84 0.57 8.13
CA GLU A 70 0.04 0.66 9.31
C GLU A 70 1.04 1.82 9.19
N LYS A 71 1.73 2.16 10.27
CA LYS A 71 2.80 3.17 10.24
C LYS A 71 3.91 2.73 9.28
N ALA A 72 4.29 3.65 8.38
CA ALA A 72 5.30 3.40 7.36
C ALA A 72 6.72 3.31 7.96
N PHE A 73 7.01 4.16 8.95
CA PHE A 73 8.35 4.35 9.47
C PHE A 73 8.35 4.29 11.00
N ASN A 74 8.58 3.10 11.54
CA ASN A 74 8.68 2.89 12.99
C ASN A 74 10.02 3.43 13.52
N GLY A 75 9.98 4.17 14.63
CA GLY A 75 11.18 4.65 15.34
C GLY A 75 11.87 5.87 14.71
N THR A 76 11.29 6.47 13.68
CA THR A 76 11.78 7.74 13.12
C THR A 76 11.49 8.92 14.04
N GLN A 77 12.34 9.96 13.96
CA GLN A 77 12.14 11.24 14.64
C GLN A 77 11.69 12.36 13.68
N SER A 78 11.67 12.10 12.38
CA SER A 78 11.22 13.07 11.38
C SER A 78 9.71 13.29 11.52
N GLU A 79 9.30 14.55 11.70
CA GLU A 79 7.89 14.92 11.84
C GLU A 79 7.03 14.44 10.68
N LEU A 80 7.55 14.51 9.46
CA LEU A 80 6.86 14.00 8.27
C LEU A 80 6.67 12.48 8.38
N LEU A 81 7.76 11.74 8.63
CA LEU A 81 7.75 10.27 8.58
C LEU A 81 6.95 9.64 9.73
N ILE A 82 6.90 10.27 10.91
CA ILE A 82 6.07 9.82 12.04
C ILE A 82 4.58 9.80 11.66
N ARG A 83 4.15 10.72 10.79
CA ARG A 83 2.75 10.88 10.35
C ARG A 83 2.40 10.03 9.12
N THR A 84 3.36 9.30 8.56
CA THR A 84 3.14 8.54 7.32
C THR A 84 2.68 7.12 7.60
N PHE A 85 1.64 6.69 6.89
CA PHE A 85 1.11 5.34 6.88
C PHE A 85 1.32 4.68 5.51
N ILE A 86 1.47 3.35 5.50
CA ILE A 86 1.40 2.54 4.28
C ILE A 86 -0.03 2.03 4.15
N LEU A 87 -0.65 2.31 3.01
CA LEU A 87 -1.94 1.77 2.59
C LEU A 87 -1.72 0.83 1.39
N THR A 88 -2.13 -0.42 1.48
CA THR A 88 -2.18 -1.34 0.33
C THR A 88 -3.63 -1.73 0.07
N ILE A 89 -4.08 -1.57 -1.17
CA ILE A 89 -5.45 -1.86 -1.59
C ILE A 89 -5.45 -2.73 -2.85
N GLU A 90 -6.47 -3.57 -3.00
CA GLU A 90 -6.80 -4.22 -4.27
C GLU A 90 -6.89 -3.18 -5.40
N ASN A 91 -6.42 -3.51 -6.60
CA ASN A 91 -6.28 -2.63 -7.77
C ASN A 91 -7.60 -2.05 -8.29
N GLU A 92 -8.23 -1.22 -7.46
CA GLU A 92 -9.23 -0.25 -7.84
C GLU A 92 -8.52 0.93 -8.48
N ILE A 93 -9.18 1.55 -9.46
CA ILE A 93 -8.78 2.86 -9.97
C ILE A 93 -9.07 3.85 -8.84
N ILE A 94 -8.10 4.05 -7.94
CA ILE A 94 -8.15 5.12 -6.96
C ILE A 94 -7.75 6.41 -7.67
N ASP A 95 -8.69 7.32 -7.78
CA ASP A 95 -8.37 8.72 -8.04
C ASP A 95 -7.78 9.33 -6.76
N LEU A 96 -6.48 9.63 -6.78
CA LEU A 96 -5.78 10.20 -5.62
C LEU A 96 -6.41 11.53 -5.15
N ASN A 97 -7.10 12.25 -6.04
CA ASN A 97 -7.80 13.48 -5.68
C ASN A 97 -8.97 13.24 -4.71
N GLN A 98 -9.45 11.99 -4.59
CA GLN A 98 -10.45 11.65 -3.57
C GLN A 98 -9.92 11.89 -2.16
N PHE A 99 -8.61 11.73 -1.94
CA PHE A 99 -8.01 11.94 -0.63
C PHE A 99 -7.96 13.41 -0.22
N SER A 100 -7.94 14.33 -1.18
CA SER A 100 -7.95 15.77 -0.94
C SER A 100 -9.25 16.26 -0.28
N ASN A 101 -10.29 15.42 -0.22
CA ASN A 101 -11.55 15.73 0.46
C ASN A 101 -11.50 15.45 1.98
N PHE A 102 -10.50 14.73 2.48
CA PHE A 102 -10.37 14.42 3.90
C PHE A 102 -9.49 15.46 4.59
N THR A 103 -10.03 16.11 5.61
CA THR A 103 -9.29 17.12 6.39
C THR A 103 -8.11 16.54 7.19
N GLU A 104 -8.19 15.24 7.47
CA GLU A 104 -7.23 14.46 8.25
C GLU A 104 -6.03 13.99 7.43
N ILE A 105 -6.11 14.10 6.10
CA ILE A 105 -5.08 13.65 5.16
C ILE A 105 -4.43 14.88 4.54
N ASP A 106 -3.11 14.95 4.64
CA ASP A 106 -2.29 16.01 4.06
C ASP A 106 -2.11 15.75 2.56
N PHE A 107 -1.51 14.60 2.23
CA PHE A 107 -1.38 14.13 0.85
C PHE A 107 -1.22 12.60 0.78
N VAL A 108 -1.38 12.07 -0.42
CA VAL A 108 -1.18 10.66 -0.74
C VAL A 108 -0.26 10.52 -1.94
N GLU A 109 0.71 9.63 -1.84
CA GLU A 109 1.70 9.37 -2.88
C GLU A 109 1.78 7.88 -3.20
N ILE A 110 1.94 7.54 -4.48
CA ILE A 110 2.08 6.15 -4.93
C ILE A 110 3.46 5.64 -4.51
N ILE A 111 3.52 4.47 -3.89
CA ILE A 111 4.78 3.77 -3.69
C ILE A 111 5.13 3.10 -5.03
N PRO A 112 6.23 3.51 -5.68
CA PRO A 112 6.62 2.92 -6.96
C PRO A 112 6.98 1.45 -6.78
N GLU A 113 6.84 0.68 -7.86
CA GLU A 113 7.33 -0.69 -7.87
C GLU A 113 8.84 -0.72 -7.64
N ALA A 114 9.30 -1.69 -6.84
CA ALA A 114 10.70 -1.85 -6.56
C ALA A 114 11.46 -2.15 -7.86
N ILE A 115 12.29 -1.20 -8.28
CA ILE A 115 13.20 -1.40 -9.41
C ILE A 115 14.50 -2.02 -8.88
N PRO A 116 15.01 -3.10 -9.52
CA PRO A 116 16.33 -3.61 -9.19
C PRO A 116 17.38 -2.53 -9.39
N LEU A 117 18.14 -2.22 -8.35
CA LEU A 117 19.28 -1.32 -8.48
C LEU A 117 20.41 -2.05 -9.20
N SER A 118 21.05 -1.38 -10.16
CA SER A 118 22.25 -1.91 -10.81
C SER A 118 23.45 -2.01 -9.86
N TYR A 119 23.44 -1.24 -8.77
CA TYR A 119 24.47 -1.21 -7.73
C TYR A 119 23.84 -1.07 -6.35
N PRO A 120 24.48 -1.61 -5.29
CA PRO A 120 24.09 -1.37 -3.90
C PRO A 120 23.92 0.12 -3.58
N ASN A 121 22.97 0.44 -2.70
CA ASN A 121 22.61 1.82 -2.31
C ASN A 121 23.56 2.43 -1.25
N ASP A 122 24.61 1.70 -0.86
CA ASP A 122 25.63 2.06 0.12
C ASP A 122 26.98 2.45 -0.52
N ILE A 123 27.06 2.49 -1.86
CA ILE A 123 28.25 2.91 -2.60
C ILE A 123 28.02 4.29 -3.20
N ASP A 124 28.88 5.24 -2.86
CA ASP A 124 29.00 6.52 -3.57
C ASP A 124 29.58 6.26 -4.96
N ILE A 125 28.78 6.48 -6.01
CA ILE A 125 29.25 6.38 -7.39
C ILE A 125 29.63 7.79 -7.85
N PRO A 126 30.93 8.09 -8.07
CA PRO A 126 31.34 9.40 -8.55
C PRO A 126 30.66 9.73 -9.89
N ASN A 127 30.12 10.95 -10.02
CA ASN A 127 29.48 11.52 -11.22
C ASN A 127 28.09 10.97 -11.62
N ILE A 128 27.41 10.20 -10.76
CA ILE A 128 25.98 9.92 -10.93
C ILE A 128 25.26 10.64 -9.79
N GLY A 129 24.37 11.58 -10.12
CA GLY A 129 23.56 12.28 -9.13
C GLY A 129 22.87 11.29 -8.19
N ASN A 130 22.78 11.65 -6.91
CA ASN A 130 22.27 10.75 -5.88
C ASN A 130 20.73 10.78 -5.85
N ASP A 131 20.08 10.43 -6.97
CA ASP A 131 18.61 10.29 -7.06
C ASP A 131 18.15 9.00 -6.35
N ARG A 132 18.65 8.77 -5.13
CA ARG A 132 18.42 7.55 -4.36
C ARG A 132 17.40 7.81 -3.27
N ALA A 133 16.55 6.81 -3.04
CA ALA A 133 15.40 6.80 -2.13
C ALA A 133 15.70 7.08 -0.64
N LEU A 134 16.93 7.46 -0.28
CA LEU A 134 17.38 7.75 1.08
C LEU A 134 17.65 9.25 1.33
N GLU A 135 17.53 10.14 0.34
CA GLU A 135 17.47 11.58 0.60
C GLU A 135 16.07 11.99 1.09
N LEU A 136 15.73 11.54 2.29
CA LEU A 136 14.64 12.09 3.10
C LEU A 136 15.18 12.37 4.51
N VAL A 137 16.19 13.24 4.59
CA VAL A 137 16.64 13.90 5.82
C VAL A 137 17.00 15.35 5.50
#